data_AF-A0A6V8PVL1-F1
#
_entry.id   AF-A0A6V8PVL1-F1
#
_cell.length_a   1.000
_cell.length_b   1.000
_cell.length_c   1.000
_cell.angle_alpha   90.00
_cell.angle_beta   90.00
_cell.angle_gamma   90.00
#
_symmetry.space_group_name_H-M   'P 1'
#
loop_
_entity.id
_entity.type
_entity.pdbx_description
1 polymer ?
#
loop_
_entity_poly.entity_id
_entity_poly.type
_entity_poly.pdbx_seq_one_letter_code
_entity_poly.pdbx_strand_id
1 'polypeptide(L)' 'MPSEDYTIPLGQAQIKKEGSHATVVATHLMLYRCLKVARELEEEGLSLEVIDPQSLIPLDKETI' A
#
# COMPACT_ATOMS: atom_id res chain seq x y z
N MET A 1 8.81 -2.63 -18.32
CA MET A 1 8.34 -1.22 -18.22
C MET A 1 7.07 -1.09 -19.04
N PRO A 2 6.13 -0.21 -18.66
CA PRO A 2 4.96 0.04 -19.48
C PRO A 2 5.36 0.51 -20.88
N SER A 3 4.56 0.14 -21.88
CA SER A 3 4.78 0.46 -23.29
C SER A 3 4.39 1.88 -23.67
N GLU A 4 3.63 2.56 -22.81
CA GLU A 4 3.13 3.92 -23.00
C GLU A 4 3.29 4.73 -21.72
N ASP A 5 3.35 6.05 -21.87
CA ASP A 5 3.39 6.98 -20.74
C ASP A 5 2.08 6.92 -19.95
N TYR A 6 2.20 7.00 -18.63
CA TYR A 6 1.05 7.07 -17.72
C TYR A 6 1.30 8.09 -16.62
N THR A 7 0.22 8.52 -16.00
CA THR A 7 0.26 9.44 -14.85
C THR A 7 -0.31 8.75 -13.62
N ILE A 8 0.17 9.16 -12.46
CA ILE A 8 -0.43 8.81 -11.17
C ILE A 8 -1.04 10.10 -10.63
N PRO A 9 -2.34 10.14 -10.35
CA PRO A 9 -2.97 11.35 -9.84
C PRO A 9 -2.48 11.65 -8.42
N LEU A 10 -2.23 12.93 -8.16
CA LEU A 10 -1.83 13.40 -6.83
C LEU A 10 -2.99 13.20 -5.84
N GLY A 11 -2.65 12.71 -4.64
CA GLY A 11 -3.65 12.48 -3.60
C GLY A 11 -4.52 11.24 -3.78
N GLN A 12 -4.12 10.29 -4.62
CA GLN A 12 -4.76 8.98 -4.72
C GLN A 12 -3.83 7.89 -4.17
N ALA A 13 -4.27 7.23 -3.10
CA ALA A 13 -3.54 6.12 -2.52
C ALA A 13 -3.69 4.85 -3.38
N GLN A 14 -2.77 3.92 -3.21
CA GLN A 14 -2.84 2.61 -3.84
C GLN A 14 -2.80 1.51 -2.78
N ILE A 15 -3.82 0.65 -2.80
CA ILE A 15 -3.82 -0.61 -2.05
C ILE A 15 -2.85 -1.55 -2.78
N LYS A 16 -1.70 -1.83 -2.15
CA LYS A 16 -0.64 -2.68 -2.72
C LYS A 16 -0.88 -4.16 -2.42
N LYS A 17 -1.65 -4.45 -1.36
CA LYS A 17 -2.07 -5.78 -0.96
C LYS A 17 -3.36 -5.65 -0.15
N GLU A 18 -4.40 -6.41 -0.51
CA GLU A 18 -5.63 -6.50 0.28
C GLU A 18 -5.42 -7.37 1.53
N GLY A 19 -6.21 -7.10 2.58
CA GLY A 19 -6.24 -7.89 3.80
C GLY A 19 -7.37 -7.45 4.72
N SER A 20 -7.54 -8.15 5.84
CA SER A 20 -8.76 -8.03 6.67
C SER A 20 -8.52 -7.89 8.17
N HIS A 21 -7.31 -8.15 8.66
CA HIS A 21 -7.03 -8.13 10.09
C HIS A 21 -6.55 -6.76 10.58
N ALA A 22 -5.78 -6.04 9.75
CA ALA A 22 -5.35 -4.67 9.99
C ALA A 22 -4.86 -4.01 8.70
N THR A 23 -4.94 -2.69 8.66
CA THR A 23 -4.42 -1.85 7.58
C THR A 23 -3.09 -1.20 7.99
N VAL A 24 -2.08 -1.33 7.13
CA VAL A 24 -0.75 -0.74 7.30
C VAL A 24 -0.49 0.27 6.20
N VAL A 25 -0.44 1.55 6.58
CA VAL A 25 -0.08 2.64 5.67
C VAL A 25 1.43 2.85 5.74
N ALA A 26 2.12 2.72 4.61
CA ALA A 26 3.58 2.82 4.57
C ALA A 26 4.08 3.52 3.30
N THR A 27 5.20 4.25 3.41
CA THR A 27 5.81 4.96 2.28
C THR A 27 7.24 4.48 2.02
N HIS A 28 7.71 4.67 0.78
CA HIS A 28 9.09 4.44 0.37
C HIS A 28 9.63 3.06 0.82
N LEU A 29 10.77 3.02 1.51
CA LEU A 29 11.40 1.80 1.98
C LEU A 29 10.50 0.97 2.92
N MET A 30 9.68 1.64 3.73
CA MET A 30 8.81 0.95 4.67
C MET A 30 7.73 0.16 3.94
N LEU A 31 7.28 0.60 2.77
CA LEU A 31 6.31 -0.16 1.98
C LEU A 31 6.82 -1.56 1.66
N TYR A 32 8.05 -1.67 1.14
CA TYR A 32 8.63 -2.96 0.78
C TYR A 32 8.84 -3.87 2.00
N ARG A 33 9.18 -3.28 3.16
CA ARG A 33 9.30 -4.01 4.42
C ARG A 33 7.94 -4.54 4.89
N CYS A 34 6.90 -3.70 4.84
CA CYS A 34 5.53 -4.09 5.19
C CYS A 34 5.00 -5.18 4.26
N LEU A 35 5.23 -5.08 2.95
CA LEU A 35 4.83 -6.13 1.99
C LEU A 35 5.58 -7.46 2.20
N LYS A 36 6.81 -7.42 2.69
CA LYS A 36 7.53 -8.63 3.09
C LYS A 36 6.86 -9.27 4.30
N VAL A 37 6.69 -8.51 5.39
CA VAL A 37 6.08 -9.00 6.63
C VAL A 37 4.63 -9.44 6.42
N ALA A 38 3.84 -8.73 5.61
CA ALA A 38 2.47 -9.09 5.30
C ALA A 38 2.35 -10.45 4.60
N ARG A 39 3.36 -10.87 3.82
CA ARG A 39 3.41 -12.21 3.22
C ARG A 39 3.81 -13.27 4.23
N GLU A 40 4.78 -12.98 5.09
CA GLU A 40 5.20 -13.89 6.16
C GLU A 40 4.04 -14.17 7.14
N LEU A 41 3.29 -13.13 7.52
CA LEU A 41 2.15 -13.25 8.42
C LEU A 41 0.94 -13.97 7.81
N GLU A 42 0.79 -13.97 6.48
CA GLU A 42 -0.27 -14.76 5.83
C GLU A 42 -0.08 -16.27 6.06
N GLU A 43 1.16 -16.74 6.15
CA GLU A 43 1.47 -18.14 6.47
C GLU A 43 1.04 -18.52 7.90
N GLU A 44 0.96 -17.51 8.79
CA GLU A 44 0.47 -17.64 10.16
C GLU A 44 -1.05 -17.37 10.28
N GLY A 45 -1.74 -17.18 9.15
CA GLY A 45 -3.18 -16.92 9.09
C GLY A 45 -3.57 -15.45 9.31
N LEU A 46 -2.60 -14.54 9.38
CA LEU A 46 -2.83 -13.11 9.54
C LEU A 46 -2.72 -12.39 8.20
N SER A 47 -3.84 -11.89 7.72
CA SER A 47 -3.94 -11.12 6.47
C SER A 47 -3.94 -9.62 6.74
N LEU A 48 -2.84 -8.94 6.36
CA LEU A 48 -2.70 -7.48 6.43
C LEU A 48 -3.02 -6.82 5.09
N GLU A 49 -3.76 -5.72 5.15
CA GLU A 49 -3.90 -4.76 4.05
C GLU A 49 -2.71 -3.79 4.10
N VAL A 50 -2.09 -3.52 2.95
CA VAL A 50 -0.95 -2.61 2.84
C VAL A 50 -1.26 -1.51 1.83
N ILE A 51 -1.28 -0.27 2.30
CA ILE A 51 -1.61 0.91 1.51
C ILE A 51 -0.38 1.81 1.36
N ASP A 52 -0.08 2.21 0.13
CA ASP A 52 0.87 3.27 -0.19
C ASP A 52 0.07 4.55 -0.48
N PRO A 53 0.20 5.62 0.33
CA PRO A 53 -0.58 6.82 0.14
C PRO A 53 -0.23 7.58 -1.16
N GLN A 54 0.93 7.31 -1.78
CA GLN A 54 1.50 8.01 -2.96
C GLN A 54 1.75 9.52 -2.80
N SER A 55 0.95 10.22 -1.99
CA SER A 55 1.06 11.64 -1.66
C SER A 55 0.77 11.82 -0.17
N LEU A 56 1.62 12.60 0.52
CA LEU A 56 1.34 13.00 1.91
C LEU A 56 0.51 14.28 1.98
N ILE A 57 0.59 15.12 0.94
CA ILE A 57 -0.17 16.36 0.82
C ILE A 57 -0.53 16.56 -0.66
N PRO A 58 -1.82 16.57 -1.03
CA PRO A 58 -2.94 16.13 -0.20
C PRO A 58 -2.83 14.63 0.12
N LEU A 59 -3.24 14.24 1.33
CA LEU A 59 -3.35 12.83 1.72
C LEU A 59 -4.73 12.32 1.31
N ASP A 60 -4.77 11.12 0.73
CA ASP A 60 -6.02 10.40 0.45
C ASP A 60 -6.64 9.87 1.75
N LYS A 61 -7.60 10.61 2.30
CA LYS A 61 -8.34 10.24 3.53
C LYS A 61 -9.60 9.42 3.26
N GLU A 62 -9.95 9.22 1.99
CA GLU A 62 -11.10 8.39 1.63
C GLU A 62 -10.67 6.92 1.57
N THR A 63 -9.46 6.67 1.06
CA THR A 63 -8.87 5.33 1.00
C THR A 63 -8.30 4.86 2.36
N ILE A 64 -7.81 5.77 3.21
CA ILE A 64 -7.22 5.48 4.53
C ILE A 64 -8.24 5.73 5.63
#